data_AF-A0A7K7L8Q3-F1
#
_entry.id   AF-A0A7K7L8Q3-F1
#
_cell.length_a   1.000
_cell.length_b   1.000
_cell.length_c   1.000
_cell.angle_alpha   90.00
_cell.angle_beta   90.00
_cell.angle_gamma   90.00
#
_symmetry.space_group_name_H-M   'P 1'
#
loop_
_entity.id
_entity.type
_entity.pdbx_description
1 polymer ?
#
loop_
_entity_poly.entity_id
_entity_poly.type
_entity_poly.pdbx_seq_one_letter_code
_entity_poly.pdbx_strand_id
1 'polypeptide(L)'
;QATIGIDFLSKTMYLEDRTVRLQLWDTAGQERFRSLIPSYIRDSTVAVVVYDITNVNSFQQTTKWIDDVRTERGSDVIIMLVGNKTDLADKRQVSIEEGERKAKELNVMFIETSAKAGYNVKQV
;
A
#
# COMPACT_ATOMS: atom_id res chain seq x y z
N GLN A 1 15.98 -3.32 6.71
CA GLN A 1 15.58 -4.23 7.80
C GLN A 1 14.15 -4.67 7.52
N ALA A 2 13.83 -5.96 7.58
CA ALA A 2 12.47 -6.43 7.34
C ALA A 2 11.63 -6.18 8.60
N THR A 3 10.40 -5.67 8.46
CA THR A 3 9.43 -5.57 9.56
C THR A 3 9.13 -6.97 10.09
N ILE A 4 9.30 -7.19 11.40
CA ILE A 4 8.94 -8.44 12.08
C ILE A 4 7.63 -8.18 12.82
N GLY A 5 6.56 -8.86 12.40
CA GLY A 5 5.23 -8.58 12.93
C GLY A 5 4.65 -7.28 12.35
N ILE A 6 4.38 -6.31 13.20
CA ILE A 6 3.65 -5.07 12.85
C ILE A 6 4.29 -3.90 13.60
N ASP A 7 4.45 -2.77 12.92
CA ASP A 7 4.90 -1.51 13.51
C ASP A 7 3.76 -0.48 13.51
N PHE A 8 3.76 0.39 14.52
CA PHE A 8 2.73 1.40 14.73
C PHE A 8 3.34 2.79 14.87
N LEU A 9 2.87 3.72 14.05
CA LEU A 9 3.24 5.13 14.12
C LEU A 9 1.98 5.99 14.24
N SER A 10 1.96 6.90 15.21
CA SER A 10 0.93 7.93 15.28
C SER A 10 1.52 9.31 15.00
N LYS A 11 0.93 10.03 14.04
CA LYS A 11 1.36 11.36 13.64
C LYS A 11 0.19 12.32 13.60
N THR A 12 0.27 13.41 14.37
CA THR A 12 -0.70 14.50 14.31
C THR A 12 -0.29 15.46 13.19
N MET A 13 -1.23 15.73 12.28
CA MET A 13 -1.09 16.69 11.20
C MET A 13 -2.03 17.87 11.44
N TYR A 14 -1.50 19.07 11.23
CA TYR A 14 -2.26 20.32 11.34
C TYR A 14 -2.55 20.79 9.91
N LEU A 15 -3.84 20.75 9.55
CA LEU A 15 -4.36 21.37 8.33
C LEU A 15 -4.96 22.72 8.70
N GLU A 16 -5.18 23.59 7.71
CA GLU A 16 -5.64 24.97 7.93
C GLU A 16 -6.92 25.06 8.77
N ASP A 17 -7.84 24.12 8.60
CA ASP A 17 -9.17 24.10 9.23
C ASP A 17 -9.36 22.98 10.27
N ARG A 18 -8.41 22.04 10.39
CA ARG A 18 -8.58 20.85 11.25
C ARG A 18 -7.27 20.22 11.67
N THR A 19 -7.30 19.54 12.82
CA THR A 19 -6.21 18.67 13.27
C THR A 19 -6.58 17.22 13.00
N VAL A 20 -5.72 16.50 12.30
CA VAL A 20 -5.93 15.09 11.94
C VAL A 20 -4.87 14.24 12.62
N ARG A 21 -5.29 13.21 13.36
CA ARG A 21 -4.35 12.22 13.91
C ARG A 21 -4.31 11.00 12.99
N LEU A 22 -3.19 10.83 12.31
CA LEU A 22 -2.92 9.64 11.52
C LEU A 22 -2.41 8.52 12.42
N GLN A 23 -2.96 7.33 12.23
CA GLN A 23 -2.53 6.08 12.85
C GLN A 23 -2.11 5.15 11.71
N LEU A 24 -0.81 4.92 11.59
CA LEU A 24 -0.18 4.17 10.53
C LEU A 24 0.22 2.81 11.09
N TRP A 25 -0.24 1.76 10.42
CA TRP A 25 0.08 0.38 10.74
C TRP A 25 0.92 -0.18 9.59
N ASP A 26 2.22 -0.39 9.83
CA ASP A 26 3.09 -1.09 8.87
C ASP A 26 3.05 -2.59 9.18
N THR A 27 2.60 -3.39 8.21
CA THR A 27 2.47 -4.84 8.40
C THR A 27 3.58 -5.56 7.66
N ALA A 28 4.13 -6.60 8.27
CA ALA A 28 5.03 -7.50 7.54
C ALA A 28 4.24 -8.22 6.43
N GLY A 29 4.54 -7.89 5.17
CA GLY A 29 3.93 -8.53 3.99
C GLY A 29 4.28 -10.02 3.79
N GLN A 30 4.95 -10.65 4.76
CA GLN A 30 5.23 -12.09 4.73
C GLN A 30 4.02 -12.90 5.21
N GLU A 31 3.76 -14.00 4.52
CA GLU A 31 2.69 -14.95 4.83
C GLU A 31 2.67 -15.44 6.28
N ARG A 32 3.84 -15.50 6.94
CA ARG A 32 3.96 -15.92 8.34
C ARG A 32 3.22 -15.03 9.33
N PHE A 33 2.91 -13.79 8.96
CA PHE A 33 2.19 -12.82 9.81
C PHE A 33 0.76 -12.54 9.30
N ARG A 34 0.29 -13.26 8.26
CA ARG A 34 -1.05 -13.03 7.68
C ARG A 34 -2.19 -13.17 8.67
N SER A 35 -2.08 -14.05 9.67
CA SER A 35 -3.13 -14.24 10.67
C SER A 35 -3.37 -13.01 11.56
N LEU A 36 -2.39 -12.10 11.66
CA LEU A 36 -2.51 -10.89 12.46
C LEU A 36 -3.20 -9.77 11.69
N ILE A 37 -3.12 -9.75 10.36
CA ILE A 37 -3.49 -8.61 9.52
C ILE A 37 -5.00 -8.24 9.59
N PRO A 38 -5.96 -9.19 9.63
CA PRO A 38 -7.39 -8.87 9.72
C PRO A 38 -7.75 -7.90 10.85
N SER A 39 -7.17 -8.07 12.05
CA SER A 39 -7.48 -7.22 13.21
C SER A 39 -7.05 -5.76 13.03
N TYR A 40 -6.04 -5.49 12.20
CA TYR A 40 -5.54 -4.13 11.95
C TYR A 40 -6.22 -3.49 10.75
N ILE A 41 -6.68 -4.31 9.80
CA ILE A 41 -7.48 -3.85 8.68
C ILE A 41 -8.86 -3.37 9.17
N ARG A 42 -9.48 -4.07 10.12
CA ARG A 42 -10.89 -3.88 10.55
C ARG A 42 -11.32 -2.45 10.85
N ASP A 43 -10.44 -1.61 11.37
CA ASP A 43 -10.75 -0.21 11.72
C ASP A 43 -10.08 0.81 10.77
N SER A 44 -9.43 0.35 9.71
CA SER A 44 -8.69 1.20 8.77
C SER A 44 -9.60 1.92 7.78
N THR A 45 -9.48 3.25 7.70
CA THR A 45 -10.17 4.05 6.67
C THR A 45 -9.50 3.95 5.29
N VAL A 46 -8.19 3.74 5.27
CA VAL A 46 -7.36 3.71 4.06
C VAL A 46 -6.43 2.50 4.13
N ALA A 47 -6.25 1.82 2.99
CA ALA A 47 -5.25 0.77 2.81
C ALA A 47 -4.30 1.13 1.67
N VAL A 48 -3.00 1.03 1.94
CA VAL A 48 -1.95 1.23 0.93
C VAL A 48 -1.33 -0.13 0.61
N VAL A 49 -1.53 -0.62 -0.61
CA VAL A 49 -1.03 -1.91 -1.08
C VAL A 49 0.16 -1.67 -1.99
N VAL A 50 1.35 -2.02 -1.52
CA VAL A 50 2.62 -1.71 -2.19
C VAL A 50 3.19 -2.93 -2.88
N TYR A 51 3.67 -2.76 -4.12
CA TYR A 51 4.50 -3.75 -4.82
C TYR A 51 5.84 -3.15 -5.26
N ASP A 52 6.77 -4.00 -5.64
CA ASP A 52 8.07 -3.63 -6.18
C ASP A 52 8.06 -3.74 -7.70
N ILE A 53 8.34 -2.65 -8.42
CA ILE A 53 8.31 -2.62 -9.89
C ILE A 53 9.32 -3.58 -10.53
N THR A 54 10.33 -4.04 -9.78
CA THR A 54 11.33 -5.01 -10.26
C THR A 54 10.98 -6.45 -9.89
N ASN A 55 9.78 -6.72 -9.35
CA ASN A 55 9.37 -8.05 -8.90
C ASN A 55 7.90 -8.33 -9.28
N VAL A 56 7.71 -9.03 -10.40
CA VAL A 56 6.38 -9.40 -10.90
C VAL A 56 5.54 -10.21 -9.91
N ASN A 57 6.17 -11.06 -9.08
CA ASN A 57 5.45 -11.87 -8.08
C ASN A 57 4.85 -10.99 -6.97
N SER A 58 5.50 -9.87 -6.62
CA SER A 58 4.95 -8.91 -5.67
C SER A 58 3.70 -8.21 -6.24
N PHE A 59 3.73 -7.88 -7.54
CA PHE A 59 2.60 -7.30 -8.25
C PHE A 59 1.42 -8.27 -8.40
N GLN A 60 1.68 -9.56 -8.65
CA GLN A 60 0.62 -10.57 -8.73
C GLN A 60 -0.11 -10.76 -7.40
N GLN A 61 0.62 -10.64 -6.28
CA GLN A 61 0.04 -10.80 -4.95
C GLN A 61 -0.86 -9.65 -4.51
N THR A 62 -0.81 -8.48 -5.17
CA THR A 62 -1.60 -7.30 -4.75
C THR A 62 -3.10 -7.53 -4.84
N THR A 63 -3.57 -8.31 -5.82
CA THR A 63 -4.99 -8.65 -5.95
C THR A 63 -5.51 -9.33 -4.68
N LYS A 64 -4.78 -10.34 -4.19
CA LYS A 64 -5.15 -11.04 -2.95
C LYS A 64 -5.20 -10.09 -1.75
N TRP A 65 -4.23 -9.18 -1.63
CA TRP A 65 -4.23 -8.19 -0.54
C TRP A 65 -5.42 -7.23 -0.61
N ILE A 66 -5.79 -6.81 -1.81
CA ILE A 66 -6.96 -5.94 -2.03
C ILE A 66 -8.25 -6.68 -1.68
N ASP A 67 -8.36 -7.96 -2.03
CA ASP A 67 -9.51 -8.79 -1.70
C ASP A 67 -9.61 -9.05 -0.19
N ASP A 68 -8.48 -9.31 0.48
CA ASP A 68 -8.41 -9.46 1.94
C ASP A 68 -8.89 -8.17 2.64
N VAL A 69 -8.45 -6.99 2.16
CA VAL A 69 -8.89 -5.69 2.68
C VAL A 69 -10.40 -5.49 2.52
N ARG A 70 -10.94 -5.81 1.34
CA ARG A 70 -12.38 -5.70 1.05
C ARG A 70 -13.22 -6.68 1.86
N THR A 71 -12.70 -7.86 2.12
CA THR A 71 -13.38 -8.87 2.94
C THR A 71 -13.58 -8.38 4.37
N GLU A 72 -12.59 -7.69 4.93
CA GLU A 72 -12.64 -7.20 6.32
C GLU A 72 -13.35 -5.84 6.47
N ARG A 73 -13.28 -4.95 5.47
CA ARG A 73 -13.83 -3.58 5.55
C ARG A 73 -15.04 -3.29 4.69
N GLY A 74 -15.38 -4.18 3.76
CA GLY A 74 -16.34 -3.88 2.71
C GLY A 74 -15.81 -2.86 1.71
N SER A 75 -16.72 -2.21 0.99
CA SER A 75 -16.38 -1.31 -0.13
C SER A 75 -16.09 0.13 0.27
N ASP A 76 -16.29 0.51 1.54
CA ASP A 76 -16.09 1.88 2.03
C ASP A 76 -14.62 2.24 2.28
N VAL A 77 -13.73 1.23 2.29
CA VAL A 77 -12.29 1.45 2.46
C VAL A 77 -11.68 2.03 1.20
N ILE A 78 -10.91 3.10 1.37
CA ILE A 78 -10.14 3.70 0.28
C ILE A 78 -8.87 2.88 0.09
N ILE A 79 -8.64 2.38 -1.12
CA ILE A 79 -7.47 1.55 -1.43
C ILE A 79 -6.59 2.25 -2.46
N MET A 80 -5.29 2.31 -2.17
CA MET A 80 -4.26 2.81 -3.08
C MET A 80 -3.26 1.71 -3.41
N LEU A 81 -3.14 1.38 -4.70
CA LEU A 81 -2.10 0.52 -5.24
C LEU A 81 -0.84 1.36 -5.50
N VAL A 82 0.30 0.96 -4.96
CA VAL A 82 1.55 1.71 -5.08
C VAL A 82 2.65 0.86 -5.72
N GLY A 83 3.14 1.30 -6.89
CA GLY A 83 4.34 0.75 -7.51
C GLY A 83 5.59 1.43 -6.96
N ASN A 84 6.32 0.78 -6.05
CA ASN A 84 7.48 1.36 -5.39
C ASN A 84 8.81 0.94 -6.07
N LYS A 85 9.88 1.64 -5.70
CA LYS A 85 11.26 1.46 -6.19
C LYS A 85 11.47 1.91 -7.63
N THR A 86 10.83 3.00 -8.05
CA THR A 86 11.07 3.60 -9.37
C THR A 86 12.51 4.06 -9.61
N ASP A 87 13.31 4.21 -8.55
CA ASP A 87 14.76 4.41 -8.65
C ASP A 87 15.51 3.24 -9.31
N LEU A 88 14.87 2.08 -9.45
CA LEU A 88 15.40 0.89 -10.13
C LEU A 88 14.74 0.65 -11.50
N ALA A 89 14.31 1.71 -12.19
CA ALA A 89 13.61 1.62 -13.47
C ALA A 89 14.32 0.75 -14.53
N ASP A 90 15.66 0.70 -14.55
CA ASP A 90 16.43 -0.14 -15.47
C ASP A 90 16.20 -1.66 -15.28
N LYS A 91 15.67 -2.05 -14.12
CA LYS A 91 15.34 -3.44 -13.76
C LYS A 91 13.83 -3.69 -13.73
N ARG A 92 13.03 -2.78 -14.29
CA ARG A 92 11.57 -2.84 -14.28
C ARG A 92 11.09 -4.14 -14.92
N GLN A 93 10.19 -4.83 -14.22
CA GLN A 93 9.48 -6.02 -14.69
C GLN A 93 7.98 -5.78 -14.85
N VAL A 94 7.45 -4.70 -14.26
CA VAL A 94 6.04 -4.32 -14.33
C VAL A 94 5.96 -2.92 -14.91
N SER A 95 5.26 -2.77 -16.03
CA SER A 95 5.09 -1.48 -16.69
C SER A 95 4.12 -0.59 -15.91
N ILE A 96 4.15 0.72 -16.19
CA ILE A 96 3.21 1.68 -15.58
C ILE A 96 1.79 1.34 -16.02
N GLU A 97 1.62 1.03 -17.31
CA GLU A 97 0.33 0.68 -17.93
C GLU A 97 -0.26 -0.60 -17.32
N GLU A 98 0.57 -1.58 -16.95
CA GLU A 98 0.11 -2.77 -16.22
C GLU A 98 -0.44 -2.42 -14.83
N GLY A 99 0.24 -1.52 -14.11
CA GLY A 99 -0.19 -1.00 -12.82
C GLY A 99 -1.52 -0.23 -12.92
N GLU A 100 -1.60 0.72 -13.86
CA GLU A 100 -2.80 1.50 -14.12
C GLU A 100 -3.99 0.63 -14.54
N ARG A 101 -3.77 -0.32 -15.44
CA ARG A 101 -4.80 -1.27 -15.88
C ARG A 101 -5.34 -2.07 -14.71
N LYS A 102 -4.46 -2.67 -13.89
CA LYS A 102 -4.89 -3.45 -12.72
C LYS A 102 -5.65 -2.58 -11.72
N ALA A 103 -5.20 -1.35 -11.47
CA ALA A 103 -5.90 -0.44 -10.57
C ALA A 103 -7.31 -0.08 -11.09
N LYS A 104 -7.45 0.14 -12.39
CA LYS A 104 -8.75 0.37 -13.04
C LYS A 104 -9.66 -0.85 -12.97
N GLU A 105 -9.15 -2.04 -13.27
CA GLU A 105 -9.89 -3.30 -13.16
C GLU A 105 -10.39 -3.56 -11.73
N LEU A 106 -9.54 -3.26 -10.74
CA LEU A 106 -9.88 -3.44 -9.34
C LEU A 106 -10.62 -2.25 -8.75
N ASN A 107 -10.84 -1.15 -9.47
CA ASN A 107 -11.44 0.10 -8.99
C ASN A 107 -10.75 0.64 -7.71
N VAL A 108 -9.43 0.86 -7.80
CA VAL A 108 -8.59 1.42 -6.73
C VAL A 108 -7.72 2.55 -7.28
N MET A 109 -7.17 3.39 -6.41
CA MET A 109 -6.24 4.44 -6.82
C MET A 109 -4.87 3.85 -7.17
N PHE A 110 -4.07 4.56 -7.97
CA PHE A 110 -2.72 4.14 -8.36
C PHE A 110 -1.72 5.28 -8.34
N ILE A 111 -0.50 5.00 -7.88
CA ILE A 111 0.64 5.90 -7.98
C ILE A 111 1.96 5.10 -7.98
N GLU A 112 2.98 5.63 -8.66
CA GLU A 112 4.34 5.11 -8.51
C GLU A 112 5.20 5.97 -7.60
N THR A 113 6.08 5.34 -6.82
CA THR A 113 6.93 6.00 -5.82
C THR A 113 8.36 5.47 -5.83
N SER A 114 9.27 6.27 -5.30
CA SER A 114 10.56 5.77 -4.79
C SER A 114 10.75 6.30 -3.38
N ALA A 115 10.62 5.40 -2.39
CA ALA A 115 10.95 5.72 -1.01
C ALA A 115 12.44 6.15 -0.85
N LYS A 116 13.34 5.60 -1.68
CA LYS A 116 14.77 5.91 -1.66
C LYS A 116 15.08 7.30 -2.19
N ALA A 117 14.46 7.69 -3.31
CA ALA A 117 14.66 8.99 -3.94
C ALA A 117 13.71 10.08 -3.39
N GLY A 118 12.74 9.70 -2.55
CA GLY A 118 11.69 10.60 -2.07
C GLY A 118 10.64 10.95 -3.13
N TYR A 119 10.64 10.27 -4.28
CA TYR A 119 9.74 10.56 -5.39
C TYR A 119 8.30 10.11 -5.07
N ASN A 120 7.34 11.03 -5.23
CA ASN A 120 5.90 10.85 -4.97
C ASN A 120 5.50 10.39 -3.56
N VAL A 121 6.43 10.28 -2.61
CA VAL A 121 6.15 9.82 -1.24
C VAL A 121 5.20 10.77 -0.49
N LYS A 122 5.24 12.08 -0.78
CA LYS A 122 4.34 13.07 -0.16
C LYS A 122 2.93 13.10 -0.76
N GLN A 123 2.74 12.45 -1.91
CA GLN A 123 1.46 12.41 -2.62
C GLN A 123 0.65 11.15 -2.26
N VAL A 124 1.31 10.15 -1.68
CA VAL A 124 0.69 9.01 -0.96
C VAL A 124 0.25 9.48 0.41
#